data_AF-A0A2D6HN58-F1
#
_entry.id   AF-A0A2D6HN58-F1
#
_cell.length_a   1.000
_cell.length_b   1.000
_cell.length_c   1.000
_cell.angle_alpha   90.00
_cell.angle_beta   90.00
_cell.angle_gamma   90.00
#
_symmetry.space_group_name_H-M   'P 1'
#
loop_
_entity.id
_entity.type
_entity.pdbx_description
1 polymer ?
#
loop_
_entity_poly.entity_id
_entity_poly.type
_entity_poly.pdbx_seq_one_letter_code
_entity_poly.pdbx_strand_id
1 'polypeptide(L)'
;MKPLKRRKKAGGVNKVNHLVTISCLTFFLLITFVQNAPAQTKSMLGLWEKETSLLLDQANDTQRREFEIMMTTNGAINSIQHVQKTLFNGTLSCAQNNPELQVEVKKAYTHFEDALNKPLQKAAQNLNMMVRTQSLTSTTRMRNYIDLTNKVAVEKDREMNWVPVTSLNDCRKLTKKMKDNVTINKLIAVLNEDYGVKR
;
A
#
# COMPACT_ATOMS: atom_id res chain seq x y z
N MET A 1 -48.80 37.98 52.65
CA MET A 1 -48.46 38.42 51.28
C MET A 1 -47.17 37.73 50.84
N LYS A 2 -47.21 37.12 49.64
CA LYS A 2 -46.16 36.75 48.66
C LYS A 2 -44.70 37.22 48.91
N PRO A 3 -43.66 36.62 48.25
CA PRO A 3 -43.18 35.22 48.22
C PRO A 3 -41.61 35.18 48.19
N LEU A 4 -41.02 34.09 47.66
CA LEU A 4 -39.63 33.94 47.11
C LEU A 4 -38.56 33.50 48.15
N LYS A 5 -37.60 32.62 47.87
CA LYS A 5 -37.21 31.90 46.63
C LYS A 5 -36.31 30.71 47.02
N ARG A 6 -36.57 29.57 46.37
CA ARG A 6 -35.63 28.49 45.99
C ARG A 6 -34.20 29.04 45.67
N ARG A 7 -33.07 28.32 45.81
CA ARG A 7 -32.76 26.97 45.28
C ARG A 7 -31.30 26.55 45.59
N LYS A 8 -31.13 25.24 45.78
CA LYS A 8 -30.09 24.30 45.28
C LYS A 8 -28.61 24.47 45.66
N LYS A 9 -28.13 23.48 46.42
CA LYS A 9 -26.73 23.06 46.55
C LYS A 9 -26.25 22.25 45.33
N ALA A 10 -24.99 22.52 45.00
CA ALA A 10 -23.89 21.70 44.48
C ALA A 10 -24.12 20.26 43.99
N GLY A 11 -23.35 19.90 42.96
CA GLY A 11 -22.91 18.53 42.72
C GLY A 11 -22.89 18.16 41.24
N GLY A 12 -21.73 18.24 40.58
CA GLY A 12 -21.58 17.79 39.20
C GLY A 12 -20.25 18.19 38.57
N VAL A 13 -19.15 17.74 39.17
CA VAL A 13 -17.83 17.72 38.52
C VAL A 13 -17.76 16.42 37.71
N ASN A 14 -17.58 16.53 36.39
CA ASN A 14 -16.51 15.85 35.68
C ASN A 14 -16.52 16.25 34.20
N LYS A 15 -15.52 17.06 33.84
CA LYS A 15 -15.05 17.26 32.47
C LYS A 15 -14.42 15.96 31.99
N VAL A 16 -14.84 15.46 30.84
CA VAL A 16 -14.01 14.57 30.03
C VAL A 16 -13.92 15.19 28.64
N ASN A 17 -12.87 15.99 28.47
CA ASN A 17 -12.33 16.35 27.17
C ASN A 17 -11.69 15.09 26.58
N HIS A 18 -12.26 14.53 25.51
CA HIS A 18 -11.47 13.74 24.57
C HIS A 18 -11.83 14.15 23.14
N LEU A 19 -11.24 15.29 22.79
CA LEU A 19 -10.91 15.66 21.42
C LEU A 19 -9.93 14.59 20.89
N VAL A 20 -10.42 13.55 20.23
CA VAL A 20 -9.56 12.59 19.53
C VAL A 20 -9.23 13.19 18.17
N THR A 21 -8.27 14.10 18.17
CA THR A 21 -7.53 14.48 16.97
C THR A 21 -6.71 13.28 16.53
N ILE A 22 -7.20 12.55 15.52
CA ILE A 22 -6.41 11.57 14.76
C ILE A 22 -5.40 12.37 13.94
N SER A 23 -4.31 12.76 14.61
CA SER A 23 -3.09 13.28 14.01
C SER A 23 -2.25 12.09 13.57
N CYS A 24 -2.66 11.43 12.49
CA CYS A 24 -1.84 10.41 11.83
C CYS A 24 -0.97 11.09 10.77
N LEU A 25 0.21 11.54 11.20
CA LEU A 25 1.44 11.67 10.42
C LEU A 25 1.28 12.03 8.93
N THR A 26 1.03 13.32 8.67
CA THR A 26 1.45 13.94 7.42
C THR A 26 2.96 14.16 7.46
N PHE A 27 3.73 13.18 7.02
CA PHE A 27 5.14 13.38 6.69
C PHE A 27 5.19 14.20 5.38
N PHE A 28 4.99 15.52 5.49
CA PHE A 28 5.22 16.47 4.41
C PHE A 28 6.72 16.62 4.19
N LEU A 29 7.29 15.71 3.38
CA LEU A 29 8.49 16.03 2.62
C LEU A 29 8.03 16.73 1.33
N LEU A 30 7.99 18.07 1.38
CA LEU A 30 7.90 18.92 0.19
C LEU A 30 9.21 18.80 -0.59
N ILE A 31 9.32 17.78 -1.43
CA ILE A 31 10.31 17.73 -2.51
C ILE A 31 9.61 18.27 -3.74
N THR A 32 10.01 19.46 -4.19
CA THR A 32 9.65 19.98 -5.50
C THR A 32 10.36 19.13 -6.56
N PHE A 33 9.70 18.08 -7.02
CA PHE A 33 10.14 17.35 -8.20
C PHE A 33 9.87 18.21 -9.43
N VAL A 34 10.94 18.66 -10.09
CA VAL A 34 10.86 19.21 -11.44
C VAL A 34 10.39 18.09 -12.37
N GLN A 35 9.13 18.18 -12.82
CA GLN A 35 8.52 17.22 -13.74
C GLN A 35 8.99 17.47 -15.17
N ASN A 36 10.03 16.77 -15.59
CA ASN A 36 10.22 16.45 -17.01
C ASN A 36 10.15 14.94 -17.17
N ALA A 37 8.94 14.39 -17.02
CA ALA A 37 8.67 13.01 -17.39
C ALA A 37 8.77 12.86 -18.93
N PRO A 38 9.44 11.82 -19.45
CA PRO A 38 9.58 11.60 -20.89
C PRO A 38 8.21 11.37 -21.56
N ALA A 39 8.09 11.70 -22.86
CA ALA A 39 6.82 11.63 -23.60
C ALA A 39 6.17 10.23 -23.64
N GLN A 40 6.91 9.17 -23.31
CA GLN A 40 6.43 7.79 -23.35
C GLN A 40 5.46 7.46 -22.20
N THR A 41 5.66 8.02 -21.00
CA THR A 41 4.78 7.79 -19.83
C THR A 41 3.39 8.35 -20.01
N LYS A 42 3.25 9.42 -20.80
CA LYS A 42 1.94 10.01 -21.14
C LYS A 42 1.09 9.03 -21.97
N SER A 43 1.72 8.15 -22.75
CA SER A 43 1.01 7.21 -23.63
C SER A 43 0.40 6.02 -22.89
N MET A 44 1.15 5.40 -21.94
CA MET A 44 0.64 4.26 -21.18
C MET A 44 -0.36 4.66 -20.10
N LEU A 45 -0.13 5.79 -19.42
CA LEU A 45 -1.11 6.33 -18.47
C LEU A 45 -2.43 6.68 -19.17
N GLY A 46 -2.36 7.38 -20.31
CA GLY A 46 -3.57 7.70 -21.09
C GLY A 46 -4.30 6.47 -21.62
N LEU A 47 -3.57 5.40 -21.99
CA LEU A 47 -4.19 4.13 -22.38
C LEU A 47 -4.90 3.46 -21.19
N TRP A 48 -4.28 3.48 -20.01
CA TRP A 48 -4.85 2.93 -18.79
C TRP A 48 -6.12 3.68 -18.36
N GLU A 49 -6.10 5.01 -18.37
CA GLU A 49 -7.28 5.85 -18.07
C GLU A 49 -8.41 5.57 -19.05
N LYS A 50 -8.10 5.49 -20.35
CA LYS A 50 -9.08 5.18 -21.39
C LYS A 50 -9.71 3.80 -21.17
N GLU A 51 -8.90 2.76 -20.94
CA GLU A 51 -9.43 1.40 -20.74
C GLU A 51 -10.24 1.29 -19.44
N THR A 52 -9.84 2.01 -18.38
CA THR A 52 -10.61 2.13 -17.14
C THR A 52 -12.00 2.71 -17.43
N SER A 53 -12.05 3.82 -18.18
CA SER A 53 -13.32 4.43 -18.58
C SER A 53 -14.18 3.48 -19.41
N LEU A 54 -13.59 2.77 -20.38
CA LEU A 54 -14.32 1.81 -21.22
C LEU A 54 -14.91 0.64 -20.43
N LEU A 55 -14.19 0.14 -19.43
CA LEU A 55 -14.70 -0.90 -18.54
C LEU A 55 -15.84 -0.36 -17.68
N LEU A 56 -15.71 0.85 -17.14
CA LEU A 56 -16.64 1.36 -16.13
C LEU A 56 -17.83 2.15 -16.68
N ASP A 57 -17.85 2.59 -17.94
CA ASP A 57 -18.92 3.44 -18.48
C ASP A 57 -20.32 2.82 -18.33
N GLN A 58 -20.43 1.51 -18.59
CA GLN A 58 -21.69 0.76 -18.53
C GLN A 58 -21.81 -0.17 -17.32
N ALA A 59 -20.85 -0.09 -16.39
CA ALA A 59 -20.83 -0.94 -15.21
C ALA A 59 -21.93 -0.54 -14.22
N ASN A 60 -22.71 -1.52 -13.75
CA ASN A 60 -23.60 -1.34 -12.61
C ASN A 60 -22.82 -1.33 -11.29
N ASP A 61 -23.49 -1.00 -10.19
CA ASP A 61 -22.85 -0.84 -8.87
C ASP A 61 -22.14 -2.12 -8.39
N THR A 62 -22.71 -3.29 -8.66
CA THR A 62 -22.09 -4.58 -8.32
C THR A 62 -20.80 -4.78 -9.09
N GLN A 63 -20.81 -4.55 -10.40
CA GLN A 63 -19.63 -4.70 -11.25
C GLN A 63 -18.52 -3.67 -10.91
N ARG A 64 -18.90 -2.43 -10.58
CA ARG A 64 -17.95 -1.40 -10.10
C ARG A 64 -17.29 -1.84 -8.81
N ARG A 65 -18.06 -2.38 -7.87
CA ARG A 65 -17.52 -2.90 -6.61
C ARG A 65 -16.60 -4.09 -6.83
N GLU A 66 -16.94 -5.04 -7.71
CA GLU A 66 -16.05 -6.15 -8.09
C GLU A 66 -14.72 -5.63 -8.65
N PHE A 67 -14.78 -4.63 -9.53
CA PHE A 67 -13.60 -3.97 -10.09
C PHE A 67 -12.75 -3.31 -9.00
N GLU A 68 -13.34 -2.51 -8.13
CA GLU A 68 -12.63 -1.83 -7.03
C GLU A 68 -11.91 -2.83 -6.11
N ILE A 69 -12.56 -3.94 -5.77
CA ILE A 69 -11.98 -5.01 -4.96
C ILE A 69 -10.78 -5.65 -5.67
N MET A 70 -10.91 -5.97 -6.97
CA MET A 70 -9.81 -6.53 -7.76
C MET A 70 -8.63 -5.56 -7.86
N MET A 71 -8.90 -4.28 -8.12
CA MET A 71 -7.86 -3.26 -8.27
C MET A 71 -7.17 -2.93 -6.96
N THR A 72 -7.90 -2.92 -5.85
CA THR A 72 -7.33 -2.77 -4.50
C THR A 72 -6.42 -3.95 -4.18
N THR A 73 -6.87 -5.19 -4.48
CA THR A 73 -6.08 -6.40 -4.25
C THR A 73 -4.81 -6.41 -5.12
N ASN A 74 -4.91 -6.07 -6.40
CA ASN A 74 -3.76 -5.96 -7.31
C ASN A 74 -2.79 -4.87 -6.83
N GLY A 75 -3.31 -3.72 -6.40
CA GLY A 75 -2.53 -2.63 -5.83
C GLY A 75 -1.76 -3.02 -4.58
N ALA A 76 -2.40 -3.76 -3.66
CA ALA A 76 -1.76 -4.30 -2.47
C ALA A 76 -0.61 -5.26 -2.81
N ILE A 77 -0.82 -6.20 -3.73
CA ILE A 77 0.21 -7.15 -4.19
C ILE A 77 1.41 -6.37 -4.77
N ASN A 78 1.16 -5.47 -5.72
CA ASN A 78 2.21 -4.70 -6.38
C ASN A 78 2.98 -3.82 -5.39
N SER A 79 2.29 -3.17 -4.45
CA SER A 79 2.93 -2.31 -3.45
C SER A 79 3.88 -3.10 -2.56
N ILE A 80 3.50 -4.31 -2.16
CA ILE A 80 4.33 -5.16 -1.30
C ILE A 80 5.51 -5.75 -2.09
N GLN A 81 5.29 -6.18 -3.33
CA GLN A 81 6.39 -6.61 -4.21
C GLN A 81 7.38 -5.47 -4.49
N HIS A 82 6.88 -4.25 -4.65
CA HIS A 82 7.70 -3.06 -4.77
C HIS A 82 8.53 -2.83 -3.50
N VAL A 83 7.95 -2.95 -2.30
CA VAL A 83 8.69 -2.89 -1.03
C VAL A 83 9.76 -3.98 -0.96
N GLN A 84 9.48 -5.23 -1.34
CA GLN A 84 10.48 -6.30 -1.39
C GLN A 84 11.65 -5.93 -2.31
N LYS A 85 11.38 -5.45 -3.53
CA LYS A 85 12.41 -5.01 -4.49
C LYS A 85 13.25 -3.85 -3.93
N THR A 86 12.62 -2.87 -3.30
CA THR A 86 13.31 -1.71 -2.71
C THR A 86 14.20 -2.13 -1.53
N LEU A 87 13.71 -3.03 -0.66
CA LEU A 87 14.50 -3.58 0.43
C LEU A 87 15.65 -4.46 -0.06
N PHE A 88 15.45 -5.22 -1.14
CA PHE A 88 16.51 -5.99 -1.78
C PHE A 88 17.64 -5.07 -2.28
N ASN A 89 17.28 -4.01 -3.01
CA ASN A 89 18.26 -3.02 -3.48
C ASN A 89 18.99 -2.33 -2.32
N GLY A 90 18.26 -1.95 -1.26
CA GLY A 90 18.85 -1.41 -0.04
C GLY A 90 19.80 -2.40 0.65
N THR A 91 19.44 -3.68 0.69
CA THR A 91 20.28 -4.77 1.22
C THR A 91 21.57 -4.92 0.42
N LEU A 92 21.51 -4.89 -0.92
CA LEU A 92 22.69 -4.93 -1.78
C LEU A 92 23.61 -3.73 -1.52
N SER A 93 23.05 -2.52 -1.51
CA SER A 93 23.79 -1.28 -1.24
C SER A 93 24.47 -1.32 0.14
N CYS A 94 23.75 -1.74 1.18
CA CYS A 94 24.28 -1.86 2.52
C CYS A 94 25.40 -2.89 2.63
N ALA A 95 25.21 -4.07 2.03
CA ALA A 95 26.21 -5.13 2.02
C ALA A 95 27.50 -4.75 1.28
N GLN A 96 27.39 -3.96 0.21
CA GLN A 96 28.53 -3.47 -0.56
C GLN A 96 29.33 -2.41 0.20
N ASN A 97 28.65 -1.49 0.89
CA ASN A 97 29.29 -0.35 1.56
C ASN A 97 29.69 -0.64 3.02
N ASN A 98 29.13 -1.68 3.64
CA ASN A 98 29.41 -2.07 5.03
C ASN A 98 29.59 -3.60 5.10
N PRO A 99 30.75 -4.14 4.67
CA PRO A 99 30.99 -5.58 4.60
C PRO A 99 30.72 -6.32 5.92
N GLU A 100 30.95 -5.65 7.06
CA GLU A 100 30.69 -6.19 8.39
C GLU A 100 29.20 -6.47 8.66
N LEU A 101 28.28 -5.81 7.94
CA LEU A 101 26.84 -6.03 8.04
C LEU A 101 26.30 -7.02 7.00
N GLN A 102 27.13 -7.48 6.05
CA GLN A 102 26.66 -8.24 4.89
C GLN A 102 25.81 -9.46 5.27
N VAL A 103 26.26 -10.26 6.23
CA VAL A 103 25.54 -11.46 6.67
C VAL A 103 24.24 -11.08 7.38
N GLU A 104 24.28 -10.07 8.24
CA GLU A 104 23.12 -9.65 9.03
C GLU A 104 22.01 -9.07 8.15
N VAL A 105 22.36 -8.15 7.23
CA VAL A 105 21.39 -7.49 6.35
C VAL A 105 20.76 -8.48 5.37
N LYS A 106 21.54 -9.42 4.81
CA LYS A 106 21.01 -10.48 3.94
C LYS A 106 20.06 -11.41 4.70
N LYS A 107 20.43 -11.84 5.90
CA LYS A 107 19.56 -12.70 6.74
C LYS A 107 18.25 -11.99 7.11
N ALA A 108 18.31 -10.69 7.41
CA ALA A 108 17.13 -9.89 7.68
C ALA A 108 16.21 -9.76 6.46
N TYR A 109 16.78 -9.56 5.26
CA TYR A 109 16.00 -9.55 4.02
C TYR A 109 15.34 -10.90 3.74
N THR A 110 16.08 -12.01 3.83
CA THR A 110 15.52 -13.36 3.63
C THR A 110 14.38 -13.64 4.60
N HIS A 111 14.53 -13.28 5.89
CA HIS A 111 13.44 -13.41 6.86
C HIS A 111 12.19 -12.63 6.47
N PHE A 112 12.36 -11.38 6.02
CA PHE A 112 11.27 -10.54 5.54
C PHE A 112 10.58 -11.13 4.30
N GLU A 113 11.36 -11.58 3.33
CA GLU A 113 10.87 -12.16 2.07
C GLU A 113 10.11 -13.46 2.31
N ASP A 114 10.68 -14.39 3.08
CA ASP A 114 10.07 -15.68 3.40
C ASP A 114 8.71 -15.52 4.10
N ALA A 115 8.60 -14.52 4.99
CA ALA A 115 7.35 -14.24 5.70
C ALA A 115 6.22 -13.77 4.77
N LEU A 116 6.56 -13.15 3.63
CA LEU A 116 5.59 -12.58 2.69
C LEU A 116 5.28 -13.47 1.49
N ASN A 117 6.19 -14.39 1.12
CA ASN A 117 6.05 -15.22 -0.08
C ASN A 117 4.73 -16.00 -0.14
N LYS A 118 4.38 -16.72 0.92
CA LYS A 118 3.13 -17.50 0.96
C LYS A 118 1.87 -16.61 0.98
N PRO A 119 1.79 -15.55 1.80
CA PRO A 119 0.71 -14.56 1.71
C PRO A 119 0.53 -13.94 0.33
N LEU A 120 1.63 -13.54 -0.34
CA LEU A 120 1.59 -12.97 -1.69
C LEU A 120 1.04 -13.98 -2.71
N GLN A 121 1.51 -15.23 -2.65
CA GLN A 121 1.00 -16.29 -3.51
C GLN A 121 -0.51 -16.50 -3.32
N LYS A 122 -0.98 -16.51 -2.08
CA LYS A 122 -2.41 -16.64 -1.76
C LYS A 122 -3.22 -15.45 -2.29
N ALA A 123 -2.74 -14.21 -2.10
CA ALA A 123 -3.39 -13.01 -2.62
C ALA A 123 -3.48 -13.05 -4.16
N ALA A 124 -2.43 -13.48 -4.84
CA ALA A 124 -2.43 -13.65 -6.29
C ALA A 124 -3.41 -14.74 -6.76
N GLN A 125 -3.55 -15.84 -6.03
CA GLN A 125 -4.57 -16.86 -6.30
C GLN A 125 -5.99 -16.32 -6.13
N ASN A 126 -6.24 -15.54 -5.07
CA ASN A 126 -7.52 -14.88 -4.84
C ASN A 126 -7.86 -13.89 -5.96
N LEU A 127 -6.90 -13.05 -6.37
CA LEU A 127 -7.07 -12.14 -7.51
C LEU A 127 -7.43 -12.91 -8.79
N ASN A 128 -6.72 -14.00 -9.06
CA ASN A 128 -7.03 -14.86 -10.21
C ASN A 128 -8.43 -15.48 -10.16
N MET A 129 -8.94 -15.79 -8.96
CA MET A 129 -10.32 -16.26 -8.78
C MET A 129 -11.31 -15.13 -9.08
N MET A 130 -11.12 -13.94 -8.49
CA MET A 130 -11.98 -12.78 -8.73
C MET A 130 -12.06 -12.42 -10.21
N VAL A 131 -10.92 -12.42 -10.91
CA VAL A 131 -10.84 -12.17 -12.36
C VAL A 131 -11.66 -13.19 -13.18
N ARG A 132 -11.76 -14.44 -12.72
CA ARG A 132 -12.55 -15.49 -13.38
C ARG A 132 -14.04 -15.41 -13.08
N THR A 133 -14.42 -14.93 -11.89
CA THR A 133 -15.81 -14.96 -11.41
C THR A 133 -16.54 -13.63 -11.53
N GLN A 134 -15.82 -12.52 -11.71
CA GLN A 134 -16.42 -11.20 -11.94
C GLN A 134 -17.32 -11.17 -13.16
N SER A 135 -18.29 -10.26 -13.15
CA SER A 135 -19.35 -10.14 -14.15
C SER A 135 -19.22 -8.91 -15.06
N LEU A 136 -18.17 -8.10 -14.87
CA LEU A 136 -17.95 -6.83 -15.58
C LEU A 136 -17.53 -7.03 -17.04
N THR A 137 -16.61 -7.95 -17.32
CA THR A 137 -16.05 -8.15 -18.67
C THR A 137 -15.55 -9.58 -18.88
N SER A 138 -14.98 -9.89 -20.04
CA SER A 138 -14.37 -11.21 -20.26
C SER A 138 -13.10 -11.38 -19.41
N THR A 139 -12.86 -12.61 -18.92
CA THR A 139 -11.66 -12.96 -18.16
C THR A 139 -10.36 -12.53 -18.86
N THR A 140 -10.28 -12.70 -20.18
CA THR A 140 -9.12 -12.27 -20.98
C THR A 140 -8.93 -10.75 -20.95
N ARG A 141 -10.02 -9.99 -21.14
CA ARG A 141 -9.95 -8.53 -21.11
C ARG A 141 -9.55 -8.00 -19.74
N MET A 142 -10.11 -8.57 -18.67
CA MET A 142 -9.74 -8.19 -17.30
C MET A 142 -8.26 -8.49 -16.99
N ARG A 143 -7.73 -9.65 -17.43
CA ARG A 143 -6.29 -9.95 -17.31
C ARG A 143 -5.43 -8.94 -18.03
N ASN A 144 -5.77 -8.62 -19.28
CA ASN A 144 -5.05 -7.62 -20.06
C ASN A 144 -5.05 -6.24 -19.39
N TYR A 145 -6.16 -5.86 -18.74
CA TYR A 145 -6.25 -4.61 -18.00
C TYR A 145 -5.39 -4.60 -16.72
N ILE A 146 -5.37 -5.70 -15.97
CA ILE A 146 -4.48 -5.87 -14.81
C ILE A 146 -3.00 -5.79 -15.25
N ASP A 147 -2.64 -6.47 -16.35
CA ASP A 147 -1.29 -6.41 -16.91
C ASP A 147 -0.90 -4.99 -17.33
N LEU A 148 -1.83 -4.24 -17.94
CA LEU A 148 -1.62 -2.83 -18.27
C LEU A 148 -1.39 -1.99 -17.01
N THR A 149 -2.19 -2.20 -15.96
CA THR A 149 -2.02 -1.52 -14.67
C THR A 149 -0.64 -1.79 -14.08
N ASN A 150 -0.18 -3.05 -14.13
CA ASN A 150 1.13 -3.44 -13.62
C ASN A 150 2.27 -2.79 -14.41
N LYS A 151 2.13 -2.69 -15.74
CA LYS A 151 3.10 -1.98 -16.60
C LYS A 151 3.19 -0.50 -16.27
N VAL A 152 2.05 0.18 -16.05
CA VAL A 152 2.02 1.58 -15.64
C VAL A 152 2.74 1.76 -14.30
N ALA A 153 2.51 0.87 -13.33
CA ALA A 153 3.20 0.92 -12.04
C ALA A 153 4.72 0.76 -12.18
N VAL A 154 5.19 -0.18 -13.01
CA VAL A 154 6.63 -0.37 -13.29
C VAL A 154 7.24 0.84 -13.98
N GLU A 155 6.51 1.49 -14.90
CA GLU A 155 7.01 2.69 -15.56
C GLU A 155 7.14 3.85 -14.57
N LYS A 156 6.15 4.04 -13.70
CA LYS A 156 6.20 5.05 -12.63
C LYS A 156 7.34 4.81 -11.65
N ASP A 157 7.61 3.56 -11.29
CA ASP A 157 8.76 3.17 -10.46
C ASP A 157 10.11 3.59 -11.08
N ARG A 158 10.24 3.54 -12.41
CA ARG A 158 11.45 3.94 -13.12
C ARG A 158 11.67 5.45 -13.14
N GLU A 159 10.60 6.24 -13.01
CA GLU A 159 10.70 7.70 -12.91
C GLU A 159 11.19 8.16 -11.53
N MET A 160 11.22 7.25 -10.54
CA MET A 160 11.67 7.57 -9.18
C MET A 160 13.20 7.57 -9.10
N ASN A 161 13.74 8.68 -8.58
CA ASN A 161 15.17 8.78 -8.26
C ASN A 161 15.45 8.09 -6.93
N TRP A 162 15.89 6.84 -7.00
CA TRP A 162 16.24 6.05 -5.82
C TRP A 162 17.56 6.51 -5.20
N VAL A 163 17.53 6.89 -3.92
CA VAL A 163 18.74 7.19 -3.14
C VAL A 163 19.20 5.90 -2.44
N PRO A 164 20.41 5.40 -2.72
CA PRO A 164 20.89 4.17 -2.11
C PRO A 164 21.16 4.35 -0.61
N VAL A 165 20.82 3.34 0.18
CA VAL A 165 21.14 3.29 1.61
C VAL A 165 22.56 2.78 1.78
N THR A 166 23.49 3.66 2.14
CA THR A 166 24.93 3.31 2.22
C THR A 166 25.52 3.52 3.61
N SER A 167 24.98 4.42 4.42
CA SER A 167 25.53 4.73 5.75
C SER A 167 25.32 3.57 6.72
N LEU A 168 26.32 3.28 7.56
CA LEU A 168 26.26 2.20 8.56
C LEU A 168 25.02 2.30 9.46
N ASN A 169 24.70 3.51 9.91
CA ASN A 169 23.56 3.75 10.79
C ASN A 169 22.23 3.45 10.08
N ASP A 170 22.08 3.88 8.83
CA ASP A 170 20.84 3.65 8.09
C ASP A 170 20.70 2.19 7.66
N CYS A 171 21.82 1.51 7.38
CA CYS A 171 21.83 0.07 7.17
C CYS A 171 21.39 -0.71 8.42
N ARG A 172 21.83 -0.31 9.62
CA ARG A 172 21.32 -0.90 10.88
C ARG A 172 19.82 -0.67 11.08
N LYS A 173 19.33 0.54 10.76
CA LYS A 173 17.87 0.84 10.82
C LYS A 173 17.09 -0.02 9.83
N LEU A 174 17.59 -0.16 8.59
CA LEU A 174 17.00 -0.99 7.55
C LEU A 174 16.90 -2.44 8.01
N THR A 175 18.02 -3.02 8.48
CA THR A 175 18.07 -4.38 9.05
C THR A 175 17.06 -4.56 10.18
N LYS A 176 16.97 -3.61 11.11
CA LYS A 176 16.00 -3.65 12.21
C LYS A 176 14.56 -3.64 11.70
N LYS A 177 14.25 -2.83 10.68
CA LYS A 177 12.90 -2.75 10.08
C LYS A 177 12.51 -4.03 9.34
N MET A 178 13.44 -4.68 8.64
CA MET A 178 13.19 -5.97 8.00
C MET A 178 12.90 -7.10 9.01
N LYS A 179 13.40 -6.98 10.24
CA LYS A 179 13.14 -7.93 11.34
C LYS A 179 11.90 -7.58 12.18
N ASP A 180 11.20 -6.50 11.84
CA ASP A 180 10.05 -6.04 12.62
C ASP A 180 8.78 -6.83 12.25
N ASN A 181 8.48 -7.84 13.07
CA ASN A 181 7.28 -8.66 12.94
C ASN A 181 5.98 -7.85 12.96
N VAL A 182 5.94 -6.69 13.63
CA VAL A 182 4.74 -5.84 13.63
C VAL A 182 4.50 -5.26 12.24
N THR A 183 5.57 -4.82 11.58
CA THR A 183 5.48 -4.32 10.20
C THR A 183 5.12 -5.45 9.23
N ILE A 184 5.78 -6.60 9.34
CA ILE A 184 5.47 -7.79 8.51
C ILE A 184 4.01 -8.20 8.66
N ASN A 185 3.51 -8.32 9.89
CA ASN A 185 2.12 -8.73 10.14
C ASN A 185 1.10 -7.73 9.57
N LYS A 186 1.41 -6.44 9.54
CA LYS A 186 0.56 -5.43 8.88
C LYS A 186 0.51 -5.63 7.37
N LEU A 187 1.64 -5.91 6.73
CA LEU A 187 1.67 -6.21 5.29
C LEU A 187 0.90 -7.51 4.98
N ILE A 188 1.06 -8.53 5.82
CA ILE A 188 0.29 -9.79 5.71
C ILE A 188 -1.21 -9.53 5.89
N ALA A 189 -1.60 -8.64 6.81
CA ALA A 189 -3.00 -8.28 7.01
C ALA A 189 -3.59 -7.62 5.76
N VAL A 190 -2.88 -6.69 5.13
CA VAL A 190 -3.27 -6.06 3.87
C VAL A 190 -3.45 -7.12 2.76
N LEU A 191 -2.57 -8.11 2.66
CA LEU A 191 -2.71 -9.20 1.67
C LEU A 191 -3.87 -10.16 1.94
N ASN A 192 -4.27 -10.30 3.19
CA ASN A 192 -5.37 -11.17 3.60
C ASN A 192 -6.69 -10.42 3.78
N GLU A 193 -6.70 -9.11 3.58
CA GLU A 193 -7.88 -8.29 3.78
C GLU A 193 -8.94 -8.72 2.77
N ASP A 194 -10.09 -9.13 3.30
CA ASP A 194 -11.27 -9.37 2.48
C ASP A 194 -11.91 -8.01 2.22
N TYR A 195 -11.58 -7.43 1.06
CA TYR A 195 -12.09 -6.12 0.62
C TYR A 195 -13.60 -6.10 0.32
N GLY A 196 -14.34 -7.15 0.69
CA GLY A 196 -15.77 -7.01 0.96
C GLY A 196 -16.67 -8.02 0.30
N VAL A 197 -16.31 -9.31 0.30
CA VAL A 197 -17.32 -10.38 0.21
C VAL A 197 -17.93 -10.57 1.60
N LYS A 198 -18.58 -9.54 2.15
CA LYS A 198 -19.61 -9.78 3.17
C LYS A 198 -20.76 -10.45 2.42
N ARG A 199 -20.82 -11.79 2.51
CA ARG A 199 -21.99 -12.57 2.10
C ARG A 199 -23.22 -12.12 2.87
#